data_AF-A0A819UGV5-F1
#
_entry.id   AF-A0A819UGV5-F1
#
_cell.length_a   1.000
_cell.length_b   1.000
_cell.length_c   1.000
_cell.angle_alpha   90.00
_cell.angle_beta   90.00
_cell.angle_gamma   90.00
#
_symmetry.space_group_name_H-M   'P 1'
#
loop_
_entity.id
_entity.type
_entity.pdbx_description
1 polymer ?
#
loop_
_entity_poly.entity_id
_entity_poly.type
_entity_poly.pdbx_seq_one_letter_code
_entity_poly.pdbx_strand_id
1 'polypeptide(L)'
;MRSIAKGDNSIFKRLEKAGIQPNDYISFFGLRQYDILMGRLVTEIIFVHSKLMIVDDRMAICGSANINDRSLLGERDIELCVVINDIEEEQCLFNGRSVRVGKFCSSWHRRLFSMMLGTMGHNENNIDVTDPVSDQFYNYFREVAHKNTLIYEETFGVLPTNCVRRFDQITNYTDKPKLKDTDPNQAHEKLKSIQGLVVDYPIYFLDEENYLPSLRTREGISYRFFRN
;
A
#
# COMPACT_ATOMS: atom_id res chain seq x y z
N MET A 1 9.57 7.67 0.54
CA MET A 1 10.84 7.01 0.94
C MET A 1 11.47 7.51 2.24
N ARG A 2 11.68 8.82 2.46
CA ARG A 2 12.37 9.31 3.67
C ARG A 2 11.74 8.92 5.00
N SER A 3 10.41 8.93 5.07
CA SER A 3 9.69 8.53 6.29
C SER A 3 9.71 7.03 6.51
N ILE A 4 9.77 6.23 5.44
CA ILE A 4 9.62 4.76 5.49
C ILE A 4 10.98 4.09 5.71
N ALA A 5 11.90 4.18 4.74
CA ALA A 5 13.14 3.40 4.76
C ALA A 5 14.43 4.17 4.45
N LYS A 6 14.35 5.40 3.92
CA LYS A 6 15.53 6.16 3.50
C LYS A 6 15.94 7.21 4.55
N GLY A 7 17.14 7.05 5.12
CA GLY A 7 17.73 7.99 6.08
C GLY A 7 17.57 7.56 7.52
N ASP A 8 18.43 8.10 8.39
CA ASP A 8 18.62 7.63 9.77
C ASP A 8 17.40 7.73 10.67
N ASN A 9 16.48 8.65 10.35
CA ASN A 9 15.25 8.90 11.10
C ASN A 9 14.03 8.20 10.49
N SER A 10 14.22 7.42 9.42
CA SER A 10 13.13 6.64 8.81
C SER A 10 12.64 5.54 9.76
N ILE A 11 11.38 5.12 9.61
CA ILE A 11 10.76 4.08 10.45
C ILE A 11 11.62 2.81 10.45
N PHE A 12 12.02 2.31 9.28
CA PHE A 12 12.81 1.08 9.18
C PHE A 12 14.16 1.24 9.88
N LYS A 13 14.90 2.32 9.62
CA LYS A 13 16.22 2.52 10.25
C LYS A 13 16.12 2.67 11.76
N ARG A 14 15.05 3.24 12.29
CA ARG A 14 14.82 3.34 13.74
C ARG A 14 14.51 1.97 14.36
N LEU A 15 13.68 1.15 13.71
CA LEU A 15 13.37 -0.21 14.16
C LEU A 15 14.61 -1.11 14.10
N GLU A 16 15.35 -1.07 12.99
CA GLU A 16 16.61 -1.82 12.82
C GLU A 16 17.65 -1.44 13.88
N LYS A 17 17.80 -0.14 14.20
CA LYS A 17 18.70 0.34 15.27
C LYS A 17 18.29 -0.16 16.66
N ALA A 18 17.02 -0.46 16.86
CA ALA A 18 16.50 -1.07 18.08
C ALA A 18 16.58 -2.61 18.06
N GLY A 19 17.14 -3.23 17.01
CA GLY A 19 17.21 -4.67 16.85
C GLY A 19 15.89 -5.33 16.44
N ILE A 20 14.91 -4.54 15.97
CA ILE A 20 13.58 -5.00 15.57
C ILE A 20 13.54 -5.15 14.05
N GLN A 21 13.08 -6.30 13.56
CA GLN A 21 12.84 -6.51 12.13
C GLN A 21 11.56 -5.77 11.69
N PRO A 22 11.64 -4.74 10.82
CA PRO A 22 10.47 -3.92 10.51
C PRO A 22 9.30 -4.72 9.91
N ASN A 23 9.62 -5.68 9.04
CA ASN A 23 8.63 -6.46 8.29
C ASN A 23 7.80 -7.41 9.16
N ASP A 24 8.11 -7.55 10.45
CA ASP A 24 7.29 -8.33 11.39
C ASP A 24 6.16 -7.49 12.02
N TYR A 25 6.24 -6.15 11.91
CA TYR A 25 5.35 -5.22 12.61
C TYR A 25 4.67 -4.21 11.69
N ILE A 26 5.26 -3.90 10.54
CA ILE A 26 4.73 -2.91 9.61
C ILE A 26 4.91 -3.37 8.16
N SER A 27 3.89 -3.13 7.34
CA SER A 27 3.91 -3.43 5.91
C SER A 27 3.28 -2.30 5.11
N PHE A 28 3.77 -2.12 3.89
CA PHE A 28 3.32 -1.05 2.99
C PHE A 28 2.83 -1.68 1.70
N PHE A 29 1.63 -1.27 1.29
CA PHE A 29 0.97 -1.81 0.11
C PHE A 29 0.48 -0.68 -0.79
N GLY A 30 0.33 -1.01 -2.08
CA GLY A 30 -0.41 -0.22 -3.06
C GLY A 30 -1.65 -0.98 -3.52
N LEU A 31 -2.43 -0.33 -4.38
CA LEU A 31 -3.56 -0.95 -5.05
C LEU A 31 -3.38 -0.83 -6.56
N ARG A 32 -3.69 -1.88 -7.31
CA ARG A 32 -3.58 -1.93 -8.77
C ARG A 32 -4.70 -2.79 -9.35
N GLN A 33 -5.13 -2.44 -10.56
CA GLN A 33 -6.10 -3.21 -11.33
C GLN A 33 -5.64 -3.36 -12.78
N TYR A 34 -6.14 -4.38 -13.47
CA TYR A 34 -6.04 -4.50 -14.92
C TYR A 34 -7.42 -4.66 -15.54
N ASP A 35 -7.49 -4.40 -16.84
CA ASP A 35 -8.68 -4.69 -17.66
C ASP A 35 -8.28 -4.84 -19.14
N ILE A 36 -9.25 -5.16 -19.99
CA ILE A 36 -9.12 -5.20 -21.44
C ILE A 36 -9.79 -3.95 -22.01
N LEU A 37 -8.98 -3.03 -22.54
CA LEU A 37 -9.45 -1.83 -23.22
C LEU A 37 -9.20 -1.96 -24.73
N MET A 38 -10.26 -1.93 -25.53
CA MET A 38 -10.19 -2.06 -27.00
C MET A 38 -9.39 -3.30 -27.45
N GLY A 39 -9.59 -4.43 -26.77
CA GLY A 39 -8.90 -5.69 -27.07
C GLY A 39 -7.44 -5.75 -26.60
N ARG A 40 -6.97 -4.78 -25.82
CA ARG A 40 -5.61 -4.75 -25.27
C ARG A 40 -5.63 -4.81 -23.75
N LEU A 41 -4.73 -5.62 -23.19
CA LEU A 41 -4.49 -5.65 -21.76
C LEU A 41 -3.86 -4.34 -21.31
N VAL A 42 -4.50 -3.69 -20.33
CA VAL A 42 -4.04 -2.46 -19.68
C VAL A 42 -4.06 -2.64 -18.17
N THR A 43 -3.21 -1.89 -17.46
CA THR A 43 -3.20 -1.85 -15.99
C THR A 43 -3.02 -0.43 -15.51
N GLU A 44 -3.65 -0.09 -14.39
CA GLU A 44 -3.36 1.13 -13.66
C GLU A 44 -3.40 0.95 -12.14
N ILE A 45 -2.69 1.83 -11.43
CA ILE A 45 -2.81 1.99 -9.99
C ILE A 45 -4.21 2.49 -9.64
N ILE A 46 -4.73 2.00 -8.52
CA ILE A 46 -5.89 2.60 -7.89
C ILE A 46 -5.36 3.68 -6.96
N PHE A 47 -5.72 4.93 -7.25
CA PHE A 47 -5.24 6.07 -6.48
C PHE A 47 -5.86 6.10 -5.08
N VAL A 48 -5.05 5.81 -4.06
CA VAL A 48 -5.47 5.85 -2.66
C VAL A 48 -5.51 7.31 -2.18
N HIS A 49 -6.68 7.93 -2.34
CA HIS A 49 -6.92 9.30 -1.89
C HIS A 49 -7.46 9.37 -0.44
N SER A 50 -7.75 8.22 0.18
CA SER A 50 -8.30 8.14 1.53
C SER A 50 -7.35 8.74 2.58
N LYS A 51 -7.93 9.38 3.60
CA LYS A 51 -7.25 9.72 4.85
C LYS A 51 -8.04 9.11 5.99
N LEU A 52 -7.67 7.88 6.30
CA LEU A 52 -8.39 7.00 7.22
C LEU A 52 -7.37 6.28 8.10
N MET A 53 -7.65 6.25 9.40
CA MET A 53 -6.95 5.42 10.38
C MET A 53 -7.98 4.64 11.16
N ILE A 54 -7.78 3.33 11.33
CA ILE A 54 -8.59 2.46 12.19
C ILE A 54 -7.63 1.89 13.23
N VAL A 55 -8.00 1.95 14.49
CA VAL A 55 -7.18 1.50 15.62
C VAL A 55 -7.98 0.50 16.45
N ASP A 56 -7.41 -0.70 16.62
CA ASP A 56 -7.93 -1.80 17.43
C ASP A 56 -9.40 -2.18 17.17
N ASP A 57 -9.91 -1.92 15.96
CA ASP A 57 -11.33 -2.00 15.61
C ASP A 57 -12.26 -1.29 16.60
N ARG A 58 -11.80 -0.22 17.27
CA ARG A 58 -12.57 0.53 18.29
C ARG A 58 -12.67 2.03 18.02
N MET A 59 -11.67 2.56 17.35
CA MET A 59 -11.60 3.98 17.00
C MET A 59 -11.24 4.12 15.53
N ALA A 60 -11.88 5.06 14.85
CA ALA A 60 -11.49 5.48 13.52
C ALA A 60 -11.32 6.99 13.45
N ILE A 61 -10.37 7.46 12.64
CA ILE A 61 -10.22 8.86 12.27
C ILE A 61 -10.35 8.92 10.76
N CYS A 62 -11.27 9.74 10.26
CA CYS A 62 -11.41 10.00 8.83
C CYS A 62 -11.60 11.49 8.55
N GLY A 63 -11.07 11.97 7.43
CA GLY A 63 -11.17 13.37 7.08
C GLY A 63 -10.43 13.75 5.81
N SER A 64 -10.04 15.01 5.72
CA SER A 64 -9.26 15.57 4.61
C SER A 64 -7.75 15.59 4.84
N ALA A 65 -7.31 15.53 6.11
CA ALA A 65 -5.91 15.70 6.49
C ALA A 65 -5.02 14.53 6.05
N ASN A 66 -4.05 14.80 5.17
CA ASN A 66 -3.01 13.83 4.81
C ASN A 66 -2.01 13.66 5.97
N ILE A 67 -1.27 12.54 6.00
CA ILE A 67 -0.14 12.38 6.92
C ILE A 67 1.07 13.15 6.39
N ASN A 68 1.06 14.47 6.58
CA ASN A 68 2.17 15.37 6.27
C ASN A 68 2.05 16.70 7.04
N ASP A 69 3.14 17.46 7.09
CA ASP A 69 3.19 18.75 7.79
C ASP A 69 2.22 19.79 7.22
N ARG A 70 1.87 19.70 5.93
CA ARG A 70 0.94 20.64 5.28
C ARG A 70 -0.47 20.52 5.86
N SER A 71 -0.92 19.30 6.14
CA SER A 71 -2.23 19.03 6.73
C SER A 71 -2.20 19.03 8.26
N LEU A 72 -1.09 18.63 8.91
CA LEU A 72 -1.07 18.35 10.35
C LEU A 72 -0.52 19.48 11.25
N LEU A 73 0.20 20.47 10.70
CA LEU A 73 0.73 21.58 11.53
C LEU A 73 -0.33 22.62 11.92
N GLY A 74 -1.49 22.64 11.26
CA GLY A 74 -2.58 23.58 11.55
C GLY A 74 -2.37 25.03 11.06
N GLU A 75 -1.13 25.43 10.78
CA GLU A 75 -0.80 26.78 10.26
C GLU A 75 -0.79 26.86 8.73
N ARG A 76 -1.06 25.76 8.03
CA ARG A 76 -0.94 25.63 6.58
C ARG A 76 -2.31 25.42 5.92
N ASP A 77 -2.67 24.20 5.57
CA ASP A 77 -3.98 23.91 5.00
C ASP A 77 -5.04 23.81 6.11
N ILE A 78 -6.27 24.25 5.81
CA ILE A 78 -7.43 24.04 6.68
C ILE A 78 -7.97 22.65 6.40
N GLU A 79 -8.02 21.81 7.42
CA GLU A 79 -8.45 20.42 7.33
C GLU A 79 -9.61 20.14 8.29
N LEU A 80 -10.46 19.17 7.94
CA LEU A 80 -11.52 18.69 8.82
C LEU A 80 -11.37 17.17 9.01
N CYS A 81 -11.42 16.72 10.25
CA CYS A 81 -11.40 15.31 10.62
C CYS A 81 -12.49 15.00 11.65
N VAL A 82 -13.03 13.79 11.59
CA VAL A 82 -13.96 13.24 12.57
C VAL A 82 -13.27 12.07 13.27
N VAL A 83 -13.35 12.05 14.60
CA VAL A 83 -12.97 10.90 15.42
C VAL A 83 -14.24 10.13 15.75
N ILE A 84 -14.25 8.85 15.40
CA ILE A 84 -15.36 7.93 15.60
C ILE A 84 -14.92 6.95 16.68
N ASN A 85 -15.63 6.94 17.80
CA ASN A 85 -15.48 5.95 18.86
C ASN A 85 -16.73 5.10 18.90
N ASP A 86 -16.58 3.80 18.74
CA ASP A 86 -17.71 2.88 18.83
C ASP A 86 -18.23 2.80 20.26
N ILE A 87 -19.56 2.88 20.39
CA ILE A 87 -20.28 2.61 21.64
C ILE A 87 -20.84 1.18 21.60
N GLU A 88 -21.29 0.73 20.43
CA GLU A 88 -21.75 -0.63 20.23
C GLU A 88 -20.59 -1.56 19.94
N GLU A 89 -20.44 -2.55 20.81
CA GLU A 89 -19.40 -3.56 20.68
C GLU A 89 -19.95 -4.93 20.26
N GLU A 90 -19.07 -5.75 19.69
CA GLU A 90 -19.28 -7.16 19.40
C GLU A 90 -18.06 -7.99 19.82
N GLN A 91 -18.27 -9.30 19.97
CA GLN A 91 -17.17 -10.23 20.28
C GLN A 91 -16.42 -10.58 19.00
N CYS A 92 -15.09 -10.48 19.04
CA CYS A 92 -14.20 -10.84 17.94
C CYS A 92 -12.93 -11.53 18.47
N LEU A 93 -12.06 -11.99 17.57
CA LEU A 93 -10.78 -12.63 17.88
C LEU A 93 -9.64 -11.74 17.40
N PHE A 94 -8.70 -11.45 18.29
CA PHE A 94 -7.43 -10.80 17.97
C PHE A 94 -6.30 -11.74 18.38
N ASN A 95 -5.61 -12.31 17.40
CA ASN A 95 -4.62 -13.38 17.53
C ASN A 95 -5.16 -14.55 18.38
N GLY A 96 -6.36 -15.02 18.04
CA GLY A 96 -7.07 -16.09 18.74
C GLY A 96 -7.58 -15.74 20.15
N ARG A 97 -7.35 -14.51 20.63
CA ARG A 97 -7.86 -14.06 21.93
C ARG A 97 -9.19 -13.35 21.74
N SER A 98 -10.16 -13.73 22.57
CA SER A 98 -11.48 -13.12 22.57
C SER A 98 -11.41 -11.67 23.06
N VAL A 99 -11.77 -10.73 22.19
CA VAL A 99 -11.76 -9.29 22.47
C VAL A 99 -13.09 -8.65 22.09
N ARG A 100 -13.40 -7.52 22.71
CA ARG A 100 -14.55 -6.69 22.38
C ARG A 100 -14.11 -5.62 21.39
N VAL A 101 -14.72 -5.56 20.22
CA VAL A 101 -14.41 -4.56 19.19
C VAL A 101 -15.65 -3.74 18.89
N GLY A 102 -15.47 -2.53 18.36
CA GLY A 102 -16.54 -1.68 17.88
C GLY A 102 -17.16 -2.20 16.59
N LYS A 103 -18.49 -2.24 16.51
CA LYS A 103 -19.18 -2.77 15.32
C LYS A 103 -18.93 -1.93 14.07
N PHE A 104 -18.87 -0.60 14.20
CA PHE A 104 -18.67 0.27 13.06
C PHE A 104 -17.24 0.14 12.52
N CYS A 105 -16.24 0.29 13.39
CA CYS A 105 -14.83 0.20 13.03
C CYS A 105 -14.47 -1.19 12.49
N SER A 106 -14.93 -2.27 13.13
CA SER A 106 -14.70 -3.63 12.65
C SER A 106 -15.32 -3.85 11.26
N SER A 107 -16.52 -3.31 11.01
CA SER A 107 -17.18 -3.43 9.71
C SER A 107 -16.38 -2.76 8.59
N TRP A 108 -15.76 -1.60 8.86
CA TRP A 108 -14.94 -0.87 7.90
C TRP A 108 -13.66 -1.62 7.58
N HIS A 109 -12.94 -2.05 8.60
CA HIS A 109 -11.72 -2.83 8.45
C HIS A 109 -12.01 -4.11 7.63
N ARG A 110 -13.00 -4.92 8.01
CA ARG A 110 -13.38 -6.15 7.29
C ARG A 110 -13.74 -5.86 5.83
N ARG A 111 -14.52 -4.82 5.57
CA ARG A 111 -14.90 -4.44 4.19
C ARG A 111 -13.69 -4.02 3.35
N LEU A 112 -12.77 -3.24 3.91
CA LEU A 112 -11.55 -2.81 3.22
C LEU A 112 -10.64 -4.00 2.93
N PHE A 113 -10.44 -4.89 3.89
CA PHE A 113 -9.60 -6.08 3.71
C PHE A 113 -10.21 -7.03 2.70
N SER A 114 -11.52 -7.29 2.77
CA SER A 114 -12.22 -8.11 1.78
C SER A 114 -12.16 -7.51 0.37
N MET A 115 -12.25 -6.19 0.23
CA MET A 115 -12.08 -5.53 -1.06
C MET A 115 -10.65 -5.68 -1.60
N MET A 116 -9.64 -5.47 -0.75
CA MET A 116 -8.23 -5.60 -1.12
C MET A 116 -7.84 -7.04 -1.48
N LEU A 117 -8.44 -8.03 -0.82
CA LEU A 117 -8.24 -9.46 -1.08
C LEU A 117 -9.21 -10.04 -2.13
N GLY A 118 -10.14 -9.24 -2.66
CA GLY A 118 -11.13 -9.72 -3.63
C GLY A 118 -12.11 -10.76 -3.08
N THR A 119 -12.33 -10.81 -1.78
CA THR A 119 -13.22 -11.78 -1.11
C THR A 119 -14.64 -11.26 -0.86
N MET A 120 -14.96 -10.09 -1.42
CA MET A 120 -16.31 -9.52 -1.37
C MET A 120 -17.29 -10.40 -2.13
N GLY A 121 -18.16 -11.12 -1.41
CA GLY A 121 -19.22 -11.97 -1.98
C GLY A 121 -18.80 -13.42 -2.28
N HIS A 122 -17.53 -13.66 -2.60
CA HIS A 122 -16.98 -15.01 -2.80
C HIS A 122 -15.59 -15.12 -2.17
N ASN A 123 -15.43 -16.00 -1.18
CA ASN A 123 -14.18 -16.20 -0.46
C ASN A 123 -13.65 -17.61 -0.73
N GLU A 124 -13.06 -17.83 -1.91
CA GLU A 124 -12.58 -19.15 -2.37
C GLU A 124 -11.64 -19.82 -1.38
N ASN A 125 -10.75 -19.02 -0.77
CA ASN A 125 -9.72 -19.49 0.13
C ASN A 125 -10.17 -19.54 1.59
N ASN A 126 -11.44 -19.23 1.88
CA ASN A 126 -12.01 -19.15 3.23
C ASN A 126 -11.13 -18.35 4.22
N ILE A 127 -10.48 -17.28 3.74
CA ILE A 127 -9.62 -16.47 4.62
C ILE A 127 -10.50 -15.72 5.63
N ASP A 128 -10.13 -15.81 6.90
CA ASP A 128 -10.75 -15.03 7.95
C ASP A 128 -10.17 -13.62 7.99
N VAL A 129 -10.98 -12.63 7.62
CA VAL A 129 -10.63 -11.20 7.70
C VAL A 129 -11.06 -10.55 9.01
N THR A 130 -11.65 -11.33 9.93
CA THR A 130 -12.15 -10.81 11.21
C THR A 130 -11.08 -10.71 12.28
N ASP A 131 -10.00 -11.51 12.20
CA ASP A 131 -8.82 -11.43 13.06
C ASP A 131 -7.62 -10.81 12.30
N PRO A 132 -7.50 -9.46 12.28
CA PRO A 132 -6.48 -8.76 11.48
C PRO A 132 -5.05 -8.91 11.98
N VAL A 133 -4.88 -9.40 13.20
CA VAL A 133 -3.57 -9.47 13.88
C VAL A 133 -3.09 -10.91 14.04
N SER A 134 -3.81 -11.88 13.46
CA SER A 134 -3.36 -13.26 13.39
C SER A 134 -2.22 -13.41 12.37
N ASP A 135 -1.25 -14.27 12.70
CA ASP A 135 -0.15 -14.59 11.78
C ASP A 135 -0.66 -15.20 10.47
N GLN A 136 -1.75 -15.96 10.53
CA GLN A 136 -2.41 -16.54 9.35
C GLN A 136 -2.86 -15.43 8.39
N PHE A 137 -3.63 -14.45 8.90
CA PHE A 137 -4.10 -13.35 8.08
C PHE A 137 -2.93 -12.50 7.57
N TYR A 138 -1.99 -12.13 8.45
CA TYR A 138 -0.87 -11.27 8.11
C TYR A 138 0.04 -11.87 7.02
N ASN A 139 0.35 -13.17 7.12
CA ASN A 139 1.14 -13.87 6.11
C ASN A 139 0.40 -14.01 4.79
N TYR A 140 -0.88 -14.37 4.83
CA TYR A 140 -1.70 -14.51 3.64
C TYR A 140 -1.84 -13.20 2.86
N PHE A 141 -2.10 -12.08 3.57
CA PHE A 141 -2.23 -10.77 2.96
C PHE A 141 -0.94 -10.34 2.23
N ARG A 142 0.22 -10.59 2.85
CA ARG A 142 1.53 -10.33 2.24
C ARG A 142 1.79 -11.23 1.03
N GLU A 143 1.43 -12.51 1.11
CA GLU A 143 1.60 -13.46 0.00
C GLU A 143 0.78 -13.04 -1.23
N VAL A 144 -0.49 -12.66 -1.03
CA VAL A 144 -1.36 -12.17 -2.10
C VAL A 144 -0.76 -10.91 -2.74
N ALA A 145 -0.36 -9.93 -1.92
CA ALA A 145 0.27 -8.70 -2.40
C ALA A 145 1.53 -8.98 -3.22
N HIS A 146 2.40 -9.87 -2.73
CA HIS A 146 3.63 -10.24 -3.41
C HIS A 146 3.37 -10.95 -4.74
N LYS A 147 2.51 -11.97 -4.73
CA LYS A 147 2.13 -12.71 -5.94
C LYS A 147 1.53 -11.79 -7.01
N ASN A 148 0.60 -10.91 -6.62
CA ASN A 148 0.01 -9.93 -7.53
C ASN A 148 1.08 -9.01 -8.13
N THR A 149 2.01 -8.53 -7.30
CA THR A 149 3.12 -7.67 -7.75
C THR A 149 3.96 -8.34 -8.82
N LEU A 150 4.40 -9.58 -8.59
CA LEU A 150 5.19 -10.35 -9.56
C LEU A 150 4.43 -10.55 -10.88
N ILE A 151 3.13 -10.84 -10.82
CA ILE A 151 2.30 -10.98 -12.02
C ILE A 151 2.23 -9.65 -12.79
N TYR A 152 2.02 -8.52 -12.12
CA TYR A 152 1.97 -7.21 -12.76
C TYR A 152 3.30 -6.80 -13.37
N GLU A 153 4.42 -7.03 -12.66
CA GLU A 153 5.76 -6.72 -13.15
C GLU A 153 6.10 -7.54 -14.39
N GLU A 154 5.86 -8.84 -14.39
CA GLU A 154 6.13 -9.70 -15.54
C GLU A 154 5.19 -9.41 -16.71
N THR A 155 3.91 -9.17 -16.41
CA THR A 155 2.89 -9.03 -17.47
C THR A 155 2.97 -7.70 -18.19
N PHE A 156 3.20 -6.62 -17.45
CA PHE A 156 3.11 -5.26 -17.96
C PHE A 156 4.43 -4.47 -17.88
N GLY A 157 5.44 -4.94 -17.12
CA GLY A 157 6.64 -4.17 -16.86
C GLY A 157 6.34 -2.87 -16.09
N VAL A 158 5.48 -2.96 -15.07
CA VAL A 158 4.97 -1.77 -14.35
C VAL A 158 6.06 -1.03 -13.58
N LEU A 159 5.86 0.28 -13.45
CA LEU A 159 6.54 1.14 -12.49
C LEU A 159 5.50 1.68 -11.50
N PRO A 160 5.89 2.04 -10.26
CA PRO A 160 7.21 1.79 -9.64
C PRO A 160 7.46 0.30 -9.32
N THR A 161 8.72 -0.11 -9.14
CA THR A 161 9.15 -1.51 -8.86
C THR A 161 10.44 -1.55 -8.02
N ASN A 162 10.63 -2.59 -7.20
CA ASN A 162 11.89 -2.80 -6.49
C ASN A 162 13.05 -3.24 -7.41
N CYS A 163 12.76 -3.63 -8.66
CA CYS A 163 13.76 -4.01 -9.66
C CYS A 163 14.57 -2.82 -10.21
N VAL A 164 14.12 -1.58 -9.94
CA VAL A 164 14.72 -0.35 -10.47
C VAL A 164 15.09 0.56 -9.31
N ARG A 165 16.38 0.62 -8.98
CA ARG A 165 16.94 1.42 -7.87
C ARG A 165 17.58 2.72 -8.32
N ARG A 166 17.78 2.90 -9.64
CA ARG A 166 18.39 4.10 -10.26
C ARG A 166 17.64 4.56 -11.50
N PHE A 167 17.78 5.84 -11.86
CA PHE A 167 17.11 6.41 -13.04
C PHE A 167 17.57 5.76 -14.34
N ASP A 168 18.85 5.44 -14.46
CA ASP A 168 19.42 4.85 -15.66
C ASP A 168 18.97 3.39 -15.89
N GLN A 169 18.43 2.74 -14.85
CA GLN A 169 17.84 1.41 -14.95
C GLN A 169 16.40 1.43 -15.51
N ILE A 170 15.73 2.59 -15.53
CA ILE A 170 14.33 2.71 -15.98
C ILE A 170 14.21 2.25 -17.42
N THR A 171 14.99 2.83 -18.34
CA THR A 171 14.92 2.52 -19.77
C THR A 171 15.18 1.03 -20.01
N ASN A 172 16.25 0.49 -19.41
CA ASN A 172 16.60 -0.93 -19.51
C ASN A 172 15.50 -1.85 -18.95
N TYR A 173 14.70 -1.40 -17.99
CA TYR A 173 13.59 -2.17 -17.44
C TYR A 173 12.34 -2.07 -18.32
N THR A 174 11.98 -0.85 -18.77
CA THR A 174 10.77 -0.61 -19.56
C THR A 174 10.84 -1.18 -20.97
N ASP A 175 12.05 -1.35 -21.50
CA ASP A 175 12.35 -1.89 -22.83
C ASP A 175 12.39 -3.43 -22.83
N LYS A 176 12.39 -4.08 -21.66
CA LYS A 176 12.28 -5.53 -21.60
C LYS A 176 10.98 -5.99 -22.25
N PRO A 177 11.00 -7.11 -23.00
CA PRO A 177 9.77 -7.70 -23.52
C PRO A 177 8.79 -8.00 -22.38
N LYS A 178 7.53 -7.59 -22.55
CA LYS A 178 6.45 -7.77 -21.58
C LYS A 178 5.61 -8.97 -21.99
N LEU A 179 5.14 -9.77 -21.02
CA LEU A 179 4.39 -10.97 -21.34
C LEU A 179 3.15 -10.68 -22.18
N LYS A 180 2.44 -9.58 -21.91
CA LYS A 180 1.26 -9.17 -22.68
C LYS A 180 1.53 -8.93 -24.17
N ASP A 181 2.79 -8.63 -24.53
CA ASP A 181 3.21 -8.33 -25.90
C ASP A 181 3.84 -9.57 -26.57
N THR A 182 4.54 -10.41 -25.81
CA THR A 182 5.21 -11.62 -26.33
C THR A 182 4.31 -12.85 -26.40
N ASP A 183 3.47 -13.06 -25.39
CA ASP A 183 2.50 -14.16 -25.31
C ASP A 183 1.20 -13.68 -24.63
N PRO A 184 0.28 -13.09 -25.40
CA PRO A 184 -0.99 -12.61 -24.86
C PRO A 184 -1.82 -13.70 -24.22
N ASN A 185 -1.80 -14.94 -24.72
CA ASN A 185 -2.62 -16.02 -24.17
C ASN A 185 -2.13 -16.40 -22.77
N GLN A 186 -0.81 -16.56 -22.62
CA GLN A 186 -0.21 -16.82 -21.31
C GLN A 186 -0.44 -15.65 -20.34
N ALA A 187 -0.37 -14.40 -20.84
CA ALA A 187 -0.69 -13.22 -20.03
C ALA A 187 -2.12 -13.28 -19.48
N HIS A 188 -3.13 -13.61 -20.31
CA HIS A 188 -4.51 -13.74 -19.86
C HIS A 188 -4.68 -14.83 -18.79
N GLU A 189 -4.07 -16.00 -18.98
CA GLU A 189 -4.15 -17.09 -17.98
C GLU A 189 -3.49 -16.70 -16.66
N LYS A 190 -2.34 -16.03 -16.71
CA LYS A 190 -1.63 -15.60 -15.51
C LYS A 190 -2.41 -14.54 -14.73
N LEU A 191 -3.04 -13.60 -15.44
CA LEU A 191 -3.84 -12.54 -14.84
C LEU A 191 -5.08 -13.07 -14.10
N LYS A 192 -5.68 -14.20 -14.54
CA LYS A 192 -6.77 -14.86 -13.79
C LYS A 192 -6.37 -15.30 -12.38
N SER A 193 -5.08 -15.46 -12.11
CA SER A 193 -4.57 -15.85 -10.79
C SER A 193 -4.34 -14.67 -9.84
N ILE A 194 -4.54 -13.43 -10.31
CA ILE A 194 -4.56 -12.24 -9.46
C ILE A 194 -5.77 -12.31 -8.54
N GLN A 195 -5.53 -12.02 -7.27
CA GLN A 195 -6.57 -11.99 -6.26
C GLN A 195 -6.69 -10.59 -5.67
N GLY A 196 -7.88 -10.00 -5.78
CA GLY A 196 -8.14 -8.67 -5.24
C GLY A 196 -7.32 -7.58 -5.92
N LEU A 197 -6.95 -6.56 -5.15
CA LEU A 197 -6.36 -5.31 -5.64
C LEU A 197 -4.98 -5.01 -5.05
N VAL A 198 -4.60 -5.71 -3.97
CA VAL A 198 -3.41 -5.39 -3.20
C VAL A 198 -2.13 -5.80 -3.93
N VAL A 199 -1.13 -4.93 -3.89
CA VAL A 199 0.23 -5.15 -4.37
C VAL A 199 1.23 -4.62 -3.34
N ASP A 200 2.47 -5.11 -3.38
CA ASP A 200 3.55 -4.60 -2.55
C ASP A 200 3.82 -3.13 -2.89
N TYR A 201 4.07 -2.31 -1.87
CA TYR A 201 4.63 -0.99 -2.11
C TYR A 201 6.12 -1.12 -2.40
N PRO A 202 6.64 -0.60 -3.53
CA PRO A 202 8.05 -0.80 -3.90
C PRO A 202 8.96 0.15 -3.13
N ILE A 203 9.28 -0.23 -1.88
CA ILE A 203 10.13 0.54 -0.96
C ILE A 203 11.53 0.78 -1.53
N TYR A 204 12.06 -0.05 -2.42
CA TYR A 204 13.41 0.15 -2.98
C TYR A 204 13.42 0.84 -4.34
N PHE A 205 12.26 1.26 -4.86
CA PHE A 205 12.20 1.96 -6.14
C PHE A 205 12.98 3.28 -6.08
N LEU A 206 13.99 3.41 -6.94
CA LEU A 206 14.88 4.57 -7.06
C LEU A 206 15.63 4.95 -5.75
N ASP A 207 15.74 4.05 -4.79
CA ASP A 207 16.23 4.40 -3.44
C ASP A 207 17.72 4.81 -3.39
N GLU A 208 18.48 4.53 -4.44
CA GLU A 208 19.86 4.99 -4.63
C GLU A 208 19.93 6.42 -5.19
N GLU A 209 18.81 7.00 -5.64
CA GLU A 209 18.76 8.35 -6.23
C GLU A 209 18.43 9.45 -5.22
N ASN A 210 18.96 10.65 -5.45
CA ASN A 210 18.54 11.82 -4.68
C ASN A 210 17.37 12.54 -5.38
N TYR A 211 16.15 12.23 -4.94
CA TYR A 211 14.93 12.85 -5.47
C TYR A 211 14.75 14.33 -5.16
N LEU A 212 15.65 14.93 -4.38
CA LEU A 212 15.54 16.36 -4.15
C LEU A 212 15.89 17.09 -5.44
N PRO A 213 15.03 18.00 -5.91
CA PRO A 213 15.41 18.90 -6.98
C PRO A 213 16.70 19.62 -6.58
N SER A 214 17.63 19.74 -7.52
CA SER A 214 18.88 20.44 -7.29
C SER A 214 18.58 21.81 -6.67
N LEU A 215 19.36 22.21 -5.67
CA LEU A 215 19.18 23.49 -4.96
C LEU A 215 19.21 24.72 -5.88
N ARG A 216 19.68 24.55 -7.12
CA ARG A 216 19.76 25.59 -8.15
C ARG A 216 18.58 25.62 -9.10
N THR A 217 17.67 24.64 -9.06
CA THR A 217 16.46 24.64 -9.90
C THR A 217 15.33 25.38 -9.22
N ARG A 218 14.34 25.82 -10.00
CA ARG A 218 13.14 26.50 -9.51
C ARG A 218 12.40 25.65 -8.46
N GLU A 219 12.39 24.34 -8.67
CA GLU A 219 11.80 23.34 -7.78
C GLU A 219 12.62 23.22 -6.47
N GLY A 220 13.95 23.32 -6.55
CA GLY A 220 14.84 23.33 -5.37
C GLY A 220 14.71 24.62 -4.54
N ILE A 221 14.48 25.75 -5.20
CA ILE A 221 14.21 27.03 -4.54
C ILE A 221 12.84 27.00 -3.85
N SER A 222 11.80 26.50 -4.54
CA SER A 222 10.45 26.30 -3.97
C SER A 222 10.46 25.36 -2.75
N TYR A 223 11.21 24.25 -2.84
CA TYR A 223 11.40 23.31 -1.72
C TYR A 223 11.94 23.98 -0.44
N ARG A 224 12.73 25.05 -0.58
CA ARG A 224 13.31 25.81 0.53
C ARG A 224 12.26 26.68 1.26
N PHE A 225 11.29 27.23 0.53
CA PHE A 225 10.26 28.09 1.09
C PHE A 225 9.24 27.33 1.97
N PHE A 226 9.01 26.04 1.71
CA PHE A 226 8.08 25.22 2.50
C PHE A 226 8.72 24.53 3.72
N ARG A 227 10.02 24.75 3.95
CA ARG A 227 10.80 24.08 5.01
C ARG A 227 11.24 25.01 6.15
N ASN A 228 11.14 26.32 5.95
CA ASN A 228 11.27 27.35 6.99
C ASN A 228 9.87 27.76 7.47
#